data_AF-A0A1C4DUG4-F1
#
_entry.id   AF-A0A1C4DUG4-F1
#
_cell.length_a   1.000
_cell.length_b   1.000
_cell.length_c   1.000
_cell.angle_alpha   90.00
_cell.angle_beta   90.00
_cell.angle_gamma   90.00
#
_symmetry.space_group_name_H-M   'P 1'
#
loop_
_entity.id
_entity.type
_entity.pdbx_description
1 polymer ?
#
loop_
_entity_poly.entity_id
_entity_poly.type
_entity_poly.pdbx_seq_one_letter_code
_entity_poly.pdbx_strand_id
1 'polypeptide(L)'
;MSHNLTWLNTIEKEIEEQGGGDLYYLIETMYKEHKMNLLQFIYDASRGIGCIVHEGLEYVLDQDLDDPKEFDEVSFLVGDYESSTLSPQHFVELMQIISNSYIETHPKDKDSIEFYMNKLRERYSK
;
A
#
# COMPACT_ATOMS: atom_id res chain seq x y z
N MET A 1 8.34 -1.29 -21.41
CA MET A 1 8.77 -2.51 -20.70
C MET A 1 7.60 -2.94 -19.86
N SER A 2 6.98 -4.11 -20.09
CA SER A 2 5.92 -4.57 -19.18
C SER A 2 6.59 -4.90 -17.85
N HIS A 3 6.34 -4.10 -16.81
CA HIS A 3 6.68 -4.52 -15.45
C HIS A 3 5.95 -5.84 -15.23
N ASN A 4 6.71 -6.92 -15.06
CA ASN A 4 6.10 -8.20 -14.84
C ASN A 4 5.51 -8.20 -13.42
N LEU A 5 4.22 -7.91 -13.32
CA LEU A 5 3.45 -7.89 -12.07
C LEU A 5 3.01 -9.31 -11.65
N THR A 6 3.69 -10.37 -12.11
CA THR A 6 3.37 -11.75 -11.69
C THR A 6 3.35 -11.87 -10.16
N TRP A 7 4.27 -11.21 -9.44
CA TRP A 7 4.31 -11.20 -7.97
C TRP A 7 3.07 -10.55 -7.34
N LEU A 8 2.43 -9.60 -8.02
CA LEU A 8 1.21 -8.98 -7.53
C LEU A 8 0.01 -9.86 -7.87
N ASN A 9 -0.07 -10.35 -9.11
CA ASN A 9 -1.16 -11.20 -9.59
C ASN A 9 -1.27 -12.52 -8.80
N THR A 10 -0.17 -13.07 -8.28
CA THR A 10 -0.18 -14.32 -7.50
C THR A 10 -0.93 -14.19 -6.18
N ILE A 11 -1.05 -12.98 -5.63
CA ILE A 11 -1.73 -12.70 -4.36
C ILE A 11 -3.08 -11.99 -4.55
N GLU A 12 -3.48 -11.68 -5.79
CA GLU A 12 -4.72 -10.93 -6.10
C GLU A 12 -5.93 -11.46 -5.34
N LYS A 13 -6.23 -12.75 -5.51
CA LYS A 13 -7.36 -13.40 -4.86
C LYS A 13 -7.28 -13.35 -3.33
N GLU A 14 -6.09 -13.54 -2.76
CA GLU A 14 -5.88 -13.52 -1.30
C GLU A 14 -6.12 -12.11 -0.74
N ILE A 15 -5.66 -11.07 -1.45
CA ILE A 15 -5.86 -9.68 -1.07
C ILE A 15 -7.34 -9.28 -1.19
N GLU A 16 -8.01 -9.68 -2.28
CA GLU A 16 -9.45 -9.43 -2.48
C GLU A 16 -10.31 -10.09 -1.39
N GLU A 17 -10.04 -11.36 -1.06
CA GLU A 17 -10.77 -12.10 -0.02
C GLU A 17 -10.59 -11.48 1.38
N GLN A 18 -9.51 -10.71 1.58
CA GLN A 18 -9.24 -9.94 2.79
C GLN A 18 -9.70 -8.48 2.69
N GLY A 19 -10.47 -8.09 1.66
CA GLY A 19 -10.99 -6.73 1.53
C GLY A 19 -9.96 -5.69 1.08
N GLY A 20 -8.80 -6.11 0.59
CA GLY A 20 -7.73 -5.24 0.08
C GLY A 20 -7.83 -4.90 -1.41
N GLY A 21 -9.01 -5.02 -2.02
CA GLY A 21 -9.20 -4.86 -3.47
C GLY A 21 -8.75 -3.50 -3.99
N ASP A 22 -9.11 -2.40 -3.30
CA ASP A 22 -8.70 -1.05 -3.71
C ASP A 22 -7.19 -0.83 -3.54
N LEU A 23 -6.56 -1.41 -2.50
CA LEU A 23 -5.11 -1.39 -2.33
C LEU A 23 -4.40 -2.13 -3.47
N TYR A 24 -4.91 -3.30 -3.86
CA TYR A 24 -4.39 -4.06 -4.99
C TYR A 24 -4.50 -3.24 -6.29
N TYR A 25 -5.69 -2.71 -6.58
CA TYR A 25 -5.94 -1.89 -7.76
C TYR A 25 -5.04 -0.65 -7.81
N LEU A 26 -4.83 0.02 -6.68
CA LEU A 26 -3.96 1.18 -6.56
C LEU A 26 -2.51 0.83 -6.89
N ILE A 27 -1.96 -0.23 -6.30
CA ILE A 27 -0.57 -0.66 -6.55
C ILE A 27 -0.40 -1.13 -8.00
N GLU A 28 -1.36 -1.88 -8.53
CA GLU A 28 -1.32 -2.33 -9.93
C GLU A 28 -1.28 -1.14 -10.90
N THR A 29 -2.15 -0.15 -10.67
CA THR A 29 -2.24 1.06 -11.49
C THR A 29 -0.99 1.93 -11.33
N MET A 30 -0.48 2.10 -10.11
CA MET A 30 0.77 2.80 -9.81
C MET A 30 1.94 2.26 -10.65
N TYR A 31 2.05 0.93 -10.76
CA TYR A 31 3.08 0.29 -11.59
C TYR A 31 2.82 0.45 -13.09
N LYS A 32 1.56 0.31 -13.55
CA LYS A 32 1.17 0.51 -14.96
C LYS A 32 1.46 1.93 -15.44
N GLU A 33 1.28 2.92 -14.56
CA GLU A 33 1.54 4.33 -14.84
C GLU A 33 2.94 4.81 -14.48
N HIS A 34 3.80 3.90 -13.99
CA HIS A 34 5.19 4.19 -13.63
C HIS A 34 5.36 5.33 -12.60
N LYS A 35 4.43 5.43 -11.63
CA LYS A 35 4.46 6.52 -10.63
C LYS A 35 5.59 6.34 -9.61
N MET A 36 5.70 5.15 -9.05
CA MET A 36 6.77 4.78 -8.12
C MET A 36 6.93 3.25 -8.05
N ASN A 37 7.96 2.79 -7.36
CA ASN A 37 8.17 1.37 -7.04
C ASN A 37 7.68 1.04 -5.62
N LEU A 38 7.58 -0.24 -5.29
CA LEU A 38 7.09 -0.70 -3.99
C LEU A 38 7.96 -0.22 -2.82
N LEU A 39 9.28 -0.11 -2.99
CA LEU A 39 10.16 0.37 -1.92
C LEU A 39 9.83 1.80 -1.51
N GLN A 40 9.65 2.69 -2.49
CA GLN A 40 9.24 4.08 -2.26
C GLN A 40 7.83 4.12 -1.64
N PHE A 41 6.91 3.30 -2.13
CA PHE A 41 5.55 3.20 -1.61
C PHE A 41 5.52 2.84 -0.12
N ILE A 42 6.28 1.81 0.30
CA ILE A 42 6.36 1.39 1.71
C ILE A 42 7.12 2.45 2.54
N TYR A 43 8.15 3.09 1.98
CA TYR A 43 8.85 4.17 2.65
C TYR A 43 7.91 5.32 3.00
N ASP A 44 7.08 5.79 2.06
CA ASP A 44 6.12 6.87 2.29
C ASP A 44 5.02 6.44 3.27
N ALA A 45 4.46 5.24 3.09
CA ALA A 45 3.47 4.67 4.02
C ALA A 45 4.03 4.56 5.45
N SER A 46 5.29 4.16 5.61
CA SER A 46 5.95 4.06 6.93
C SER A 46 6.11 5.41 7.64
N ARG A 47 6.00 6.50 6.89
CA ARG A 47 6.03 7.88 7.38
C ARG A 47 4.64 8.47 7.58
N GLY A 48 3.59 7.71 7.29
CA GLY A 48 2.20 8.12 7.37
C GLY A 48 1.74 8.96 6.18
N ILE A 49 2.42 8.83 5.04
CA ILE A 49 2.10 9.56 3.81
C ILE A 49 1.41 8.58 2.87
N GLY A 50 0.20 8.91 2.46
CA GLY A 50 -0.59 8.16 1.50
C GLY A 50 0.00 8.20 0.09
N CYS A 51 -0.77 7.72 -0.89
CA CYS A 51 -0.33 7.70 -2.27
C CYS A 51 -1.42 8.24 -3.18
N ILE A 52 -1.04 9.20 -4.03
CA ILE A 52 -1.86 9.69 -5.13
C ILE A 52 -1.27 9.16 -6.42
N VAL A 53 -1.96 8.23 -7.08
CA VAL A 53 -1.54 7.70 -8.39
C VAL A 53 -1.91 8.71 -9.47
N HIS A 54 -3.17 9.13 -9.49
CA HIS A 54 -3.71 10.20 -10.31
C HIS A 54 -4.99 10.73 -9.67
N GLU A 55 -5.60 11.76 -10.28
CA GLU A 55 -6.91 12.27 -9.85
C GLU A 55 -7.94 11.12 -9.81
N GLY A 56 -8.57 10.94 -8.65
CA GLY A 56 -9.52 9.86 -8.41
C GLY A 56 -8.91 8.46 -8.21
N LEU A 57 -7.61 8.36 -7.90
CA LEU A 57 -7.04 7.11 -7.38
C LEU A 57 -5.96 7.40 -6.34
N GLU A 58 -6.36 7.31 -5.09
CA GLU A 58 -5.48 7.60 -3.96
C GLU A 58 -5.90 6.85 -2.69
N TYR A 59 -5.00 6.83 -1.72
CA TYR A 59 -5.34 6.48 -0.34
C TYR A 59 -4.69 7.48 0.62
N VAL A 60 -5.32 7.66 1.77
CA VAL A 60 -4.98 8.67 2.77
C VAL A 60 -4.44 8.00 4.03
N LEU A 61 -3.36 8.55 4.59
CA LEU A 61 -2.81 8.18 5.89
C LEU A 61 -2.79 9.39 6.84
N ASP A 62 -2.35 9.13 8.07
CA ASP A 62 -2.44 10.09 9.16
C ASP A 62 -1.69 11.42 8.92
N GLN A 63 -0.61 11.46 8.13
CA GLN A 63 0.07 12.72 7.82
C GLN A 63 -0.55 13.50 6.66
N ASP A 64 -1.53 12.92 5.98
CA ASP A 64 -2.30 13.62 4.95
C ASP A 64 -3.47 14.41 5.56
N LEU A 65 -3.82 14.14 6.83
CA LEU A 65 -4.86 14.84 7.59
C LEU A 65 -4.35 16.14 8.20
N ASP A 66 -5.26 17.09 8.43
CA ASP A 66 -4.96 18.35 9.14
C ASP A 66 -4.52 18.10 10.60
N ASP A 67 -5.17 17.14 11.30
CA ASP A 67 -4.72 16.62 12.60
C ASP A 67 -4.49 15.09 12.53
N PRO A 68 -3.24 14.61 12.56
CA PRO A 68 -2.94 13.17 12.55
C PRO A 68 -3.56 12.37 13.70
N LYS A 69 -4.04 13.02 14.77
CA LYS A 69 -4.74 12.34 15.87
C LYS A 69 -6.16 11.92 15.53
N GLU A 70 -6.72 12.48 14.46
CA GLU A 70 -8.04 12.10 13.96
C GLU A 70 -7.99 10.84 13.08
N PHE A 71 -6.80 10.32 12.79
CA PHE A 71 -6.63 9.10 12.01
C PHE A 71 -7.09 7.85 12.78
N ASP A 72 -8.13 7.21 12.27
CA ASP A 72 -8.64 5.92 12.75
C ASP A 72 -8.77 4.85 11.65
N GLU A 73 -8.71 5.25 10.37
CA GLU A 73 -8.77 4.34 9.22
C GLU A 73 -7.95 4.84 8.00
N VAL A 74 -7.59 3.89 7.13
CA VAL A 74 -7.00 4.15 5.82
C VAL A 74 -8.13 4.22 4.79
N SER A 75 -8.43 5.43 4.30
CA SER A 75 -9.46 5.63 3.28
C SER A 75 -8.90 5.53 1.86
N PHE A 76 -9.61 4.83 0.99
CA PHE A 76 -9.31 4.70 -0.44
C PHE A 76 -10.32 5.49 -1.25
N LEU A 77 -9.82 6.34 -2.16
CA LEU A 77 -10.64 7.09 -3.10
C LEU A 77 -10.45 6.50 -4.50
N VAL A 78 -11.56 6.09 -5.11
CA VAL A 78 -11.60 5.53 -6.47
C VAL A 78 -12.72 6.24 -7.24
N GLY A 79 -12.34 7.00 -8.26
CA GLY A 79 -13.20 7.98 -8.91
C GLY A 79 -13.40 9.22 -8.03
N ASP A 80 -14.63 9.71 -7.94
CA ASP A 80 -14.96 10.97 -7.26
C ASP A 80 -15.36 10.80 -5.77
N TYR A 81 -15.25 9.58 -5.22
CA TYR A 81 -15.77 9.25 -3.89
C TYR A 81 -14.82 8.31 -3.14
N GLU A 82 -14.95 8.30 -1.80
CA GLU A 82 -14.42 7.23 -0.96
C GLU A 82 -15.08 5.90 -1.35
N SER A 83 -14.25 4.90 -1.65
CA SER A 83 -14.67 3.59 -2.13
C SER A 83 -14.69 2.56 -1.01
N SER A 84 -13.63 2.52 -0.20
CA SER A 84 -13.49 1.60 0.92
C SER A 84 -12.55 2.16 1.98
N THR A 85 -12.58 1.54 3.16
CA THR A 85 -11.66 1.85 4.25
C THR A 85 -11.07 0.57 4.84
N LEU A 86 -9.88 0.69 5.42
CA LEU A 86 -9.22 -0.37 6.18
C LEU A 86 -8.83 0.13 7.56
N SER A 87 -8.89 -0.73 8.58
CA SER A 87 -8.24 -0.40 9.84
C SER A 87 -6.72 -0.30 9.64
N PRO A 88 -5.99 0.52 10.42
CA PRO A 88 -4.54 0.65 10.28
C PRO A 88 -3.81 -0.68 10.43
N GLN A 89 -4.27 -1.56 11.32
CA GLN A 89 -3.69 -2.89 11.50
C GLN A 89 -3.91 -3.77 10.28
N HIS A 90 -5.12 -3.76 9.72
CA HIS A 90 -5.44 -4.56 8.55
C HIS A 90 -4.66 -4.09 7.31
N PHE A 91 -4.48 -2.77 7.15
CA PHE A 91 -3.60 -2.22 6.12
C PHE A 91 -2.17 -2.75 6.26
N VAL A 92 -1.61 -2.75 7.47
CA VAL A 92 -0.26 -3.27 7.73
C VAL A 92 -0.14 -4.76 7.39
N GLU A 93 -1.15 -5.56 7.71
CA GLU A 93 -1.21 -7.00 7.39
C GLU A 93 -1.18 -7.25 5.87
N LEU A 94 -2.03 -6.55 5.12
CA LEU A 94 -2.05 -6.63 3.65
C LEU A 94 -0.73 -6.16 3.03
N MET A 95 -0.16 -5.07 3.55
CA MET A 95 1.15 -4.58 3.12
C MET A 95 2.27 -5.61 3.34
N GLN A 96 2.17 -6.43 4.39
CA GLN A 96 3.12 -7.51 4.63
C GLN A 96 2.97 -8.65 3.59
N ILE A 97 1.75 -9.03 3.21
CA ILE A 97 1.49 -10.04 2.16
C ILE A 97 2.08 -9.57 0.83
N ILE A 98 1.77 -8.32 0.45
CA ILE A 98 2.28 -7.67 -0.77
C ILE A 98 3.82 -7.65 -0.77
N SER A 99 4.42 -7.23 0.35
CA SER A 99 5.87 -7.18 0.49
C SER A 99 6.53 -8.55 0.40
N ASN A 100 5.94 -9.58 1.01
CA ASN A 100 6.47 -10.94 0.95
C ASN A 100 6.52 -11.44 -0.50
N SER A 101 5.40 -11.28 -1.23
CA SER A 101 5.33 -11.69 -2.63
C SER A 101 6.33 -10.94 -3.52
N TYR A 102 6.50 -9.63 -3.28
CA TYR A 102 7.51 -8.83 -3.98
C TYR A 102 8.93 -9.35 -3.74
N ILE A 103 9.28 -9.65 -2.49
CA ILE A 103 10.61 -10.13 -2.09
C ILE A 103 10.97 -11.46 -2.76
N GLU A 104 10.01 -12.37 -2.96
CA GLU A 104 10.24 -13.65 -3.63
C GLU A 104 10.80 -13.45 -5.05
N THR A 105 10.36 -12.40 -5.73
CA THR A 105 10.82 -12.06 -7.10
C THR A 105 11.95 -11.04 -7.12
N HIS A 106 12.16 -10.29 -6.03
CA HIS A 106 13.18 -9.25 -5.88
C HIS A 106 14.02 -9.44 -4.60
N PRO A 107 14.75 -10.57 -4.45
CA PRO A 107 15.43 -10.89 -3.19
C PRO A 107 16.54 -9.91 -2.80
N LYS A 108 17.04 -9.10 -3.75
CA LYS A 108 18.03 -8.04 -3.47
C LYS A 108 17.45 -6.88 -2.68
N ASP A 109 16.14 -6.66 -2.75
CA ASP A 109 15.47 -5.54 -2.11
C ASP A 109 14.95 -5.90 -0.71
N LYS A 110 15.07 -7.19 -0.32
CA LYS A 110 14.56 -7.76 0.93
C LYS A 110 14.86 -6.91 2.16
N ASP A 111 16.14 -6.62 2.40
CA ASP A 111 16.55 -5.91 3.62
C ASP A 111 15.93 -4.50 3.69
N SER A 112 15.77 -3.84 2.55
CA SER A 112 15.18 -2.50 2.47
C SER A 112 13.66 -2.54 2.66
N ILE A 113 13.00 -3.52 2.04
CA ILE A 113 11.55 -3.74 2.20
C ILE A 113 11.22 -4.10 3.65
N GLU A 114 11.95 -5.06 4.25
CA GLU A 114 11.75 -5.46 5.64
C GLU A 114 12.04 -4.31 6.62
N PHE A 115 13.05 -3.48 6.35
CA PHE A 115 13.34 -2.30 7.16
C PHE A 115 12.16 -1.33 7.21
N TYR A 116 11.57 -0.98 6.07
CA TYR A 116 10.43 -0.05 6.06
C TYR A 116 9.12 -0.71 6.48
N MET A 117 8.91 -2.00 6.25
CA MET A 117 7.79 -2.74 6.83
C MET A 117 7.84 -2.77 8.36
N ASN A 118 9.04 -2.87 8.96
CA ASN A 118 9.19 -2.70 10.41
C ASN A 118 8.77 -1.30 10.86
N LYS A 119 9.16 -0.26 10.12
CA LYS A 119 8.76 1.13 10.42
C LYS A 119 7.25 1.35 10.30
N LEU A 120 6.63 0.78 9.27
CA LEU A 120 5.19 0.81 9.06
C LEU A 120 4.46 0.13 10.24
N ARG A 121 4.92 -1.07 10.65
CA ARG A 121 4.40 -1.76 11.85
C ARG A 121 4.58 -0.94 13.12
N GLU A 122 5.76 -0.35 13.34
CA GLU A 122 6.02 0.49 14.53
C GLU A 122 5.02 1.65 14.60
N ARG A 123 4.77 2.32 13.47
CA ARG A 123 3.85 3.47 13.39
C ARG A 123 2.43 3.09 13.77
N TYR A 124 1.91 2.03 13.18
CA TYR A 124 0.52 1.61 13.34
C TYR A 124 0.37 0.45 14.34
N SER A 125 1.30 0.26 15.28
CA SER A 125 1.27 -0.84 16.27
C SER A 125 0.25 -0.67 17.41
N LYS A 126 -0.48 0.44 17.43
CA LYS A 126 -1.37 0.83 18.53
C LYS A 126 -2.83 0.72 18.14
#